data_AF-A0A1Q5GSR2-F1
#
_entry.id   AF-A0A1Q5GSR2-F1
#
_cell.length_a   1.000
_cell.length_b   1.000
_cell.length_c   1.000
_cell.angle_alpha   90.00
_cell.angle_beta   90.00
_cell.angle_gamma   90.00
#
_symmetry.space_group_name_H-M   'P 1'
#
loop_
_entity.id
_entity.type
_entity.pdbx_description
1 polymer ?
#
loop_
_entity_poly.entity_id
_entity_poly.type
_entity_poly.pdbx_seq_one_letter_code
_entity_poly.pdbx_strand_id
1 'polypeptide(L)'
;MPVSIPEGVHELQKLLVDWVGEAVENPDVSPEDNFLDLGGHSLIAMNLNTLVQQRFGHELDMKVLFEESLGSAIAELHGRMAGQPAR
;
A
#
# COMPACT_ATOMS: atom_id res chain seq x y z
N MET A 1 -6.55 20.51 10.28
CA MET A 1 -7.79 19.92 9.75
C MET A 1 -7.46 18.48 9.39
N PRO A 2 -8.14 17.44 9.90
CA PRO A 2 -7.83 16.08 9.48
C PRO A 2 -8.34 15.90 8.05
N VAL A 3 -7.44 15.52 7.16
CA VAL A 3 -7.78 15.10 5.80
C VAL A 3 -8.78 13.95 5.97
N SER A 4 -10.03 14.15 5.57
CA SER A 4 -11.03 13.08 5.61
C SER A 4 -10.69 12.09 4.51
N ILE A 5 -9.81 11.14 4.85
CA ILE A 5 -9.49 10.01 4.00
C ILE A 5 -10.80 9.23 3.78
N PRO A 6 -11.16 8.90 2.53
CA PRO A 6 -12.34 8.08 2.26
C PRO A 6 -12.28 6.79 3.09
N GLU A 7 -13.39 6.37 3.70
CA GLU A 7 -13.44 5.21 4.61
C GLU A 7 -12.79 3.94 4.00
N GLY A 8 -12.94 3.73 2.68
CA GLY A 8 -12.30 2.63 1.96
C GLY A 8 -10.77 2.71 1.83
N VAL A 9 -10.19 3.91 1.83
CA VAL A 9 -8.73 4.10 1.81
C VAL A 9 -8.13 3.72 3.16
N HIS A 10 -8.80 4.06 4.28
CA HIS A 10 -8.33 3.72 5.63
C HIS A 10 -8.30 2.20 5.87
N GLU A 11 -9.30 1.46 5.40
CA GLU A 11 -9.30 0.00 5.53
C GLU A 11 -8.17 -0.65 4.71
N LEU A 12 -8.02 -0.23 3.44
CA LEU A 12 -6.94 -0.71 2.57
C LEU A 12 -5.57 -0.38 3.15
N GLN A 13 -5.41 0.81 3.71
CA GLN A 13 -4.20 1.27 4.37
C GLN A 13 -3.83 0.41 5.55
N LYS A 14 -4.79 0.15 6.44
CA LYS A 14 -4.55 -0.67 7.62
C LYS A 14 -4.14 -2.10 7.25
N LEU A 15 -4.80 -2.71 6.26
CA LEU A 15 -4.47 -4.05 5.78
C LEU A 15 -3.07 -4.13 5.19
N LEU A 16 -2.70 -3.13 4.38
CA LEU A 16 -1.37 -3.08 3.77
C LEU A 16 -0.27 -2.85 4.79
N VAL A 17 -0.48 -1.95 5.75
CA VAL A 17 0.46 -1.70 6.86
C VAL A 17 0.66 -2.98 7.70
N ASP A 18 -0.43 -3.68 8.01
CA ASP A 18 -0.40 -4.94 8.77
C ASP A 18 0.42 -6.01 8.02
N TRP A 19 0.12 -6.25 6.73
CA TRP A 19 0.87 -7.20 5.91
C TRP A 19 2.34 -6.84 5.72
N VAL A 20 2.64 -5.55 5.53
CA VAL A 20 4.03 -5.09 5.44
C VAL A 20 4.74 -5.32 6.77
N GLY A 21 4.12 -4.95 7.89
CA GLY A 21 4.68 -5.16 9.23
C GLY A 21 4.96 -6.62 9.54
N GLU A 22 4.04 -7.52 9.17
CA GLU A 22 4.27 -8.96 9.26
C GLU A 22 5.43 -9.42 8.35
N ALA A 23 5.54 -8.87 7.16
CA ALA A 23 6.54 -9.29 6.18
C ALA A 23 7.96 -8.75 6.46
N VAL A 24 8.08 -7.55 7.04
CA VAL A 24 9.37 -6.94 7.44
C VAL A 24 9.71 -7.18 8.92
N GLU A 25 8.88 -7.95 9.63
CA GLU A 25 9.02 -8.21 11.07
C GLU A 25 9.10 -6.92 11.92
N ASN A 26 8.43 -5.86 11.47
CA ASN A 26 8.42 -4.54 12.10
C ASN A 26 6.98 -4.12 12.47
N PRO A 27 6.64 -3.98 13.77
CA PRO A 27 5.30 -3.60 14.20
C PRO A 27 5.02 -2.08 14.12
N ASP A 28 6.04 -1.24 13.93
CA ASP A 28 5.90 0.23 13.90
C ASP A 28 5.81 0.79 12.46
N VAL A 29 5.30 0.00 11.52
CA VAL A 29 5.11 0.44 10.14
C VAL A 29 4.04 1.53 10.07
N SER A 30 4.41 2.70 9.55
CA SER A 30 3.47 3.78 9.26
C SER A 30 3.19 3.88 7.76
N PRO A 31 1.99 4.33 7.39
CA PRO A 31 1.65 4.58 5.99
C PRO A 31 2.48 5.69 5.33
N GLU A 32 3.08 6.57 6.14
CA GLU A 32 3.95 7.64 5.65
C GLU A 32 5.38 7.12 5.36
N ASP A 33 5.70 5.91 5.83
CA ASP A 33 6.99 5.28 5.58
C ASP A 33 7.08 4.74 4.16
N ASN A 34 8.31 4.76 3.62
CA ASN A 34 8.63 4.13 2.36
C ASN A 34 8.93 2.64 2.61
N PHE A 35 8.40 1.78 1.74
CA PHE A 35 8.61 0.34 1.81
C PHE A 35 10.09 -0.07 1.86
N LEU A 36 10.96 0.61 1.12
CA LEU A 36 12.41 0.36 1.12
C LEU A 36 13.06 0.73 2.46
N ASP A 37 12.61 1.82 3.08
CA ASP A 37 13.15 2.32 4.36
C ASP A 37 12.84 1.34 5.50
N LEU A 38 11.68 0.69 5.42
CA LEU A 38 11.25 -0.37 6.33
C LEU A 38 12.00 -1.71 6.14
N GLY A 39 12.88 -1.81 5.14
CA GLY A 39 13.56 -3.06 4.78
C GLY A 39 12.77 -3.92 3.80
N GLY A 40 11.74 -3.38 3.16
CA GLY A 40 10.97 -4.06 2.13
C GLY A 40 11.79 -4.34 0.88
N HIS A 41 11.95 -5.61 0.54
CA HIS A 41 12.64 -6.07 -0.68
C HIS A 41 11.67 -6.64 -1.72
N SER A 42 12.17 -6.87 -2.95
CA SER A 42 11.39 -7.32 -4.11
C SER A 42 10.53 -8.56 -3.82
N LEU A 43 10.99 -9.48 -2.98
CA LEU A 43 10.22 -10.66 -2.59
C LEU A 43 8.95 -10.31 -1.80
N ILE A 44 9.09 -9.41 -0.82
CA ILE A 44 7.96 -8.94 -0.02
C ILE A 44 7.00 -8.15 -0.92
N ALA A 45 7.52 -7.27 -1.78
CA ALA A 45 6.70 -6.51 -2.72
C ALA A 45 5.90 -7.41 -3.66
N MET A 46 6.50 -8.50 -4.13
CA MET A 46 5.84 -9.48 -5.00
C MET A 46 4.74 -10.28 -4.27
N ASN A 47 4.98 -10.62 -3.00
CA ASN A 47 3.96 -11.23 -2.13
C ASN A 47 2.81 -10.25 -1.87
N LEU A 48 3.12 -8.99 -1.53
CA LEU A 48 2.13 -7.93 -1.34
C LEU A 48 1.27 -7.74 -2.59
N ASN A 49 1.90 -7.65 -3.76
CA ASN A 49 1.20 -7.48 -5.03
C ASN A 49 0.24 -8.65 -5.30
N THR A 50 0.68 -9.87 -5.02
CA THR A 50 -0.15 -11.08 -5.16
C THR A 50 -1.35 -11.05 -4.22
N LEU A 51 -1.15 -10.66 -2.95
CA LEU A 51 -2.23 -10.53 -1.96
C LEU A 51 -3.24 -9.47 -2.36
N VAL A 52 -2.76 -8.31 -2.81
CA VAL A 52 -3.62 -7.22 -3.27
C VAL A 52 -4.40 -7.62 -4.51
N GLN A 53 -3.77 -8.29 -5.48
CA GLN A 53 -4.43 -8.83 -6.66
C GLN A 53 -5.52 -9.84 -6.29
N GLN A 54 -5.24 -10.75 -5.35
CA GLN A 54 -6.22 -11.74 -4.91
C GLN A 54 -7.38 -11.12 -4.12
N ARG A 55 -7.12 -10.07 -3.33
CA ARG A 55 -8.12 -9.47 -2.44
C ARG A 55 -8.98 -8.42 -3.13
N PHE A 56 -8.38 -7.59 -3.99
CA PHE A 56 -9.00 -6.42 -4.61
C PHE A 56 -9.13 -6.52 -6.13
N GLY A 57 -8.55 -7.56 -6.77
CA GLY A 57 -8.59 -7.74 -8.22
C GLY A 57 -7.74 -6.74 -9.00
N HIS A 58 -6.89 -5.97 -8.32
CA HIS A 58 -6.02 -4.94 -8.88
C HIS A 58 -4.59 -5.16 -8.38
N GLU A 59 -3.60 -4.67 -9.11
CA GLU A 59 -2.18 -4.80 -8.75
C GLU A 59 -1.65 -3.49 -8.16
N LEU A 60 -0.72 -3.61 -7.21
CA LEU A 60 0.04 -2.48 -6.70
C LEU A 60 1.03 -2.02 -7.75
N ASP A 61 1.14 -0.71 -7.93
CA ASP A 61 2.22 -0.15 -8.73
C ASP A 61 3.53 -0.22 -7.95
N MET A 62 4.38 -1.19 -8.31
CA MET A 62 5.69 -1.37 -7.69
C MET A 62 6.53 -0.09 -7.78
N LYS A 63 6.35 0.71 -8.84
CA LYS A 63 7.07 1.96 -8.99
C LYS A 63 6.73 2.91 -7.85
N VAL A 64 5.45 3.12 -7.57
CA VAL A 64 4.99 3.96 -6.46
C VAL A 64 5.36 3.35 -5.11
N LEU A 65 5.24 2.03 -4.97
CA LEU A 65 5.63 1.34 -3.72
C LEU A 65 7.10 1.56 -3.36
N PHE A 66 8.00 1.60 -4.34
CA PHE A 66 9.43 1.79 -4.12
C PHE A 66 9.87 3.26 -4.11
N GLU A 67 9.28 4.12 -4.95
CA GLU A 67 9.67 5.53 -5.07
C GLU A 67 8.97 6.45 -4.06
N GLU A 68 7.78 6.10 -3.59
CA GLU A 68 6.92 6.93 -2.74
C GLU A 68 6.66 6.27 -1.36
N SER A 69 5.65 6.75 -0.63
CA SER A 69 5.20 6.15 0.63
C SER A 69 4.21 5.01 0.39
N LEU A 70 4.05 4.12 1.39
CA LEU A 70 2.98 3.13 1.42
C LEU A 70 1.61 3.79 1.18
N GLY A 71 1.36 4.93 1.80
CA GLY A 71 0.14 5.72 1.68
C GLY A 71 -0.13 6.22 0.26
N SER A 72 0.92 6.63 -0.47
CA SER A 72 0.82 6.99 -1.89
C SER A 72 0.40 5.78 -2.74
N ALA A 73 1.01 4.62 -2.51
CA ALA A 73 0.67 3.38 -3.23
C ALA A 73 -0.78 2.94 -2.96
N ILE A 74 -1.24 3.07 -1.71
CA ILE A 74 -2.62 2.82 -1.30
C ILE A 74 -3.60 3.77 -1.98
N ALA A 75 -3.30 5.08 -1.98
CA ALA A 75 -4.15 6.09 -2.59
C ALA A 75 -4.30 5.87 -4.10
N GLU A 76 -3.22 5.48 -4.78
CA GLU A 76 -3.24 5.16 -6.19
C GLU A 76 -4.11 3.92 -6.49
N LEU A 77 -3.91 2.84 -5.72
CA LEU A 77 -4.72 1.62 -5.83
C LEU A 77 -6.20 1.89 -5.59
N HIS A 78 -6.54 2.68 -4.58
CA HIS A 78 -7.91 3.09 -4.33
C HIS A 78 -8.48 3.92 -5.49
N GLY A 79 -7.68 4.82 -6.09
CA GLY A 79 -8.07 5.56 -7.28
C GLY A 79 -8.42 4.64 -8.45
N ARG A 80 -7.59 3.63 -8.70
CA ARG A 80 -7.84 2.59 -9.72
C ARG A 80 -9.15 1.83 -9.44
N MET A 81 -9.37 1.43 -8.19
CA MET A 81 -10.59 0.73 -7.75
C MET A 81 -11.85 1.60 -7.88
N ALA A 82 -11.75 2.91 -7.59
CA ALA A 82 -12.85 3.87 -7.69
C ALA A 82 -13.18 4.25 -9.15
N GLY A 83 -12.49 3.67 -10.14
CA GLY A 83 -12.68 3.98 -11.55
C GLY A 83 -12.10 5.33 -11.98
N GLN A 84 -11.24 5.94 -11.15
CA GLN A 84 -10.53 7.16 -11.49
C GLN A 84 -9.14 6.78 -12.03
N PRO A 85 -8.89 6.85 -13.34
CA PRO A 85 -7.53 6.67 -13.85
C PRO A 85 -6.65 7.76 -13.23
N ALA A 86 -5.53 7.32 -12.63
CA ALA A 86 -4.45 8.22 -12.24
C ALA A 86 -4.06 9.04 -13.47
N ARG A 87 -4.25 10.36 -13.38
CA ARG A 87 -4.02 11.31 -14.48
C ARG A 87 -2.55 11.71 -14.55
#